data_AF-D1GF03-F1
#
_entry.id   AF-D1GF03-F1
#
_cell.length_a   1.000
_cell.length_b   1.000
_cell.length_c   1.000
_cell.angle_alpha   90.00
_cell.angle_beta   90.00
_cell.angle_gamma   90.00
#
_symmetry.space_group_name_H-M   'P 1'
#
loop_
_entity.id
_entity.type
_entity.pdbx_description
1 polymer ?
#
loop_
_entity_poly.entity_id
_entity_poly.type
_entity_poly.pdbx_seq_one_letter_code
_entity_poly.pdbx_strand_id
1 'polypeptide(L)' 'EKWVGYRCNCYFISTEEKTWEGSRKVCISQNSSLLQLRNKDELAFMTSNQD' A
#
# COMPACT_ATOMS: atom_id res chain seq x y z
N GLU A 1 4.35 14.01 -1.99
CA GLU A 1 4.07 12.68 -2.55
C GLU A 1 5.01 11.68 -1.88
N LYS A 2 4.52 10.76 -1.06
CA LYS A 2 5.36 9.84 -0.27
C LYS A 2 5.06 8.39 -0.67
N TRP A 3 5.44 8.03 -1.90
CA TRP A 3 5.56 6.61 -2.25
C TRP A 3 6.85 6.08 -1.64
N VAL A 4 6.79 4.89 -1.04
CA VAL A 4 7.96 4.20 -0.51
C VAL A 4 8.32 3.06 -1.43
N GLY A 5 9.56 3.05 -1.92
CA GLY A 5 10.09 1.96 -2.75
C GLY A 5 10.63 0.83 -1.89
N TYR A 6 10.22 -0.40 -2.18
CA TYR A 6 10.82 -1.59 -1.59
C TYR A 6 10.85 -2.73 -2.60
N ARG A 7 12.07 -3.22 -2.89
CA ARG A 7 12.35 -4.19 -3.97
C ARG A 7 11.81 -3.65 -5.32
N CYS A 8 11.05 -4.46 -6.05
CA CYS A 8 10.52 -4.12 -7.37
C CYS A 8 9.14 -3.41 -7.32
N ASN A 9 8.69 -2.96 -6.15
CA ASN A 9 7.37 -2.38 -5.94
C ASN A 9 7.46 -0.99 -5.30
N CYS A 10 6.47 -0.14 -5.59
CA CYS A 10 6.23 1.12 -4.92
C CYS A 10 4.93 1.03 -4.11
N TYR A 11 4.95 1.53 -2.88
CA TYR A 11 3.82 1.47 -1.96
C TYR A 11 3.38 2.87 -1.56
N PHE A 12 2.07 3.07 -1.50
CA PHE A 12 1.44 4.29 -1.01
C PHE A 12 0.56 3.95 0.18
N ILE A 13 0.83 4.59 1.32
CA ILE A 13 0.06 4.45 2.54
C ILE A 13 -0.83 5.67 2.66
N SER A 14 -2.13 5.49 2.49
CA SER A 14 -3.11 6.55 2.70
C SER A 14 -3.40 6.71 4.18
N THR A 15 -3.48 7.95 4.66
CA THR A 15 -3.95 8.28 6.01
C THR A 15 -5.47 8.42 6.07
N GLU A 16 -6.18 8.32 4.94
CA GLU A 16 -7.64 8.41 4.90
C GLU A 16 -8.28 7.06 5.18
N GLU A 17 -9.23 7.03 6.12
CA GLU A 17 -10.06 5.86 6.35
C GLU A 17 -11.11 5.72 5.25
N LYS A 18 -11.18 4.53 4.65
CA LYS A 18 -12.19 4.16 3.65
C LYS A 18 -12.57 2.69 3.82
N THR A 19 -13.73 2.32 3.29
CA THR A 19 -14.08 0.89 3.16
C THR A 19 -13.07 0.19 2.25
N TRP A 20 -12.94 -1.13 2.40
CA TRP A 20 -12.03 -1.93 1.57
C TRP A 20 -12.26 -1.69 0.06
N GLU A 21 -13.51 -1.65 -0.38
CA GLU A 21 -13.87 -1.38 -1.78
C GLU A 21 -13.53 0.06 -2.19
N GLY A 22 -13.74 1.03 -1.30
CA GLY A 22 -13.36 2.43 -1.52
C GLY A 22 -11.85 2.59 -1.71
N SER A 23 -11.04 1.99 -0.83
CA SER A 23 -9.58 1.97 -0.95
C SER A 23 -9.13 1.33 -2.26
N ARG A 24 -9.76 0.21 -2.66
CA ARG A 24 -9.47 -0.45 -3.94
C ARG A 24 -9.74 0.45 -5.14
N LYS A 25 -10.86 1.17 -5.15
CA LYS A 25 -11.22 2.13 -6.21
C LYS A 25 -10.19 3.27 -6.31
N VAL A 26 -9.72 3.77 -5.17
CA VAL A 26 -8.68 4.82 -5.11
C VAL A 26 -7.36 4.30 -5.68
N CYS A 27 -6.89 3.11 -5.27
CA CYS A 27 -5.67 2.54 -5.83
C CYS A 27 -5.75 2.41 -7.37
N ILE A 28 -6.88 1.94 -7.89
CA ILE A 28 -7.11 1.82 -9.34
C ILE A 28 -7.05 3.18 -10.03
N SER A 29 -7.67 4.22 -9.46
CA SER A 29 -7.60 5.58 -10.02
C SER A 29 -6.18 6.15 -10.08
N GLN A 30 -5.26 5.60 -9.27
CA GLN A 30 -3.84 5.96 -9.24
C GLN A 30 -2.96 5.01 -10.07
N ASN A 31 -3.55 4.23 -10.99
CA ASN A 31 -2.85 3.20 -11.78
C ASN A 31 -2.07 2.19 -10.92
N SER A 32 -2.61 1.87 -9.74
CA SER A 32 -2.02 0.92 -8.78
C SER A 32 -3.05 -0.12 -8.33
N SER A 33 -2.62 -1.08 -7.53
CA SER A 33 -3.49 -2.08 -6.91
C SER A 33 -3.48 -1.95 -5.40
N LEU A 34 -4.63 -2.22 -4.76
CA LEU A 34 -4.68 -2.35 -3.31
C LEU A 34 -3.73 -3.47 -2.87
N LEU A 35 -2.88 -3.17 -1.88
CA LEU A 35 -1.83 -4.07 -1.42
C LEU A 35 -2.43 -5.42 -0.99
N GLN A 36 -1.85 -6.51 -1.50
CA GLN A 36 -2.11 -7.87 -1.05
C GLN A 36 -0.80 -8.41 -0.50
N LEU A 37 -0.76 -8.68 0.81
CA LEU A 37 0.44 -9.23 1.44
C LEU A 37 0.67 -10.66 0.97
N ARG A 38 1.76 -10.89 0.24
CA ARG A 38 2.07 -12.21 -0.35
C ARG A 38 3.08 -13.01 0.46
N ASN A 39 3.88 -12.35 1.29
CA ASN A 39 4.95 -13.00 2.04
C ASN A 39 5.26 -12.27 3.36
N LYS A 40 6.06 -12.94 4.21
CA LYS A 40 6.43 -12.44 5.54
C LYS A 40 7.35 -11.22 5.49
N ASP A 41 8.22 -11.10 4.48
CA ASP A 41 9.13 -9.97 4.34
C ASP A 41 8.36 -8.67 4.06
N GLU A 42 7.36 -8.75 3.18
CA GLU A 42 6.48 -7.64 2.83
C GLU A 42 5.65 -7.20 4.04
N LEU A 43 5.13 -8.16 4.82
CA LEU A 43 4.46 -7.86 6.09
C LEU A 43 5.42 -7.17 7.08
N ALA A 44 6.64 -7.69 7.26
CA ALA A 44 7.62 -7.10 8.17
C ALA A 44 8.02 -5.67 7.74
N PHE A 45 8.16 -5.44 6.44
CA PHE A 45 8.40 -4.11 5.90
C PHE A 45 7.22 -3.15 6.18
N MET A 46 5.98 -3.57 5.94
CA MET A 46 4.80 -2.73 6.21
C MET A 46 4.64 -2.38 7.68
N THR A 47 4.93 -3.31 8.59
CA THR A 47 4.84 -3.06 10.04
C THR A 47 5.96 -2.15 10.56
N SER A 48 7.12 -2.12 9.90
CA SER A 48 8.26 -1.28 10.31
C SER A 48 8.24 0.14 9.71
N ASN A 49 7.35 0.42 8.75
CA ASN A 49 7.25 1.71 8.05
C ASN A 49 5.90 2.40 8.29
N GLN A 50 5.32 2.26 9.49
CA GLN A 50 4.04 2.89 9.86
C GLN A 50 4.17 4.30 10.49
N ASP A 51 5.35 4.92 10.43
CA ASP A 51 5.60 6.27 10.98
C ASP A 51 5.32 7.41 9.96
#